data_AF-A0A935FY84-F1
#
_entry.id   AF-A0A935FY84-F1
#
_cell.length_a   1.000
_cell.length_b   1.000
_cell.length_c   1.000
_cell.angle_alpha   90.00
_cell.angle_beta   90.00
_cell.angle_gamma   90.00
#
_symmetry.space_group_name_H-M   'P 1'
#
loop_
_entity.id
_entity.type
_entity.pdbx_description
1 polymer ?
#
loop_
_entity_poly.entity_id
_entity_poly.type
_entity_poly.pdbx_seq_one_letter_code
_entity_poly.pdbx_strand_id
1 'polypeptide(L)'
;MRRRARGFTLVELITTMILIGILSAVAIPRLSGTSSFSERGFRDGVFTALSHARRVAVASRRFVCVSITSSIVTVTRDLGTNPEAAASVSCTAPVPLPGAGSGCSANAVCAPNGVAAGGTAIVVFDPLGRSITTPNTVAPATVTISNQADITVAAETGYVQ
;
A
#
# COMPACT_ATOMS: atom_id res chain seq x y z
N MET A 1 -56.04 -3.53 16.02
CA MET A 1 -55.96 -2.06 15.82
C MET A 1 -55.05 -1.77 14.63
N ARG A 2 -55.61 -1.43 13.46
CA ARG A 2 -54.84 -1.07 12.26
C ARG A 2 -54.35 0.38 12.38
N ARG A 3 -53.03 0.59 12.45
CA ARG A 3 -52.44 1.94 12.34
C ARG A 3 -52.75 2.48 10.94
N ARG A 4 -53.46 3.61 10.85
CA ARG A 4 -53.59 4.37 9.59
C ARG A 4 -52.20 4.88 9.22
N ALA A 5 -51.69 4.49 8.06
CA ALA A 5 -50.52 5.14 7.48
C ALA A 5 -50.88 6.60 7.22
N ARG A 6 -50.20 7.53 7.89
CA ARG A 6 -50.31 8.97 7.61
C ARG A 6 -49.56 9.21 6.30
N GLY A 7 -50.26 9.72 5.27
CA GLY A 7 -49.64 10.15 4.03
C GLY A 7 -48.83 11.42 4.20
N PHE A 8 -47.92 11.69 3.27
CA PHE A 8 -47.16 12.94 3.18
C PHE A 8 -48.05 14.08 2.67
N THR A 9 -47.86 15.29 3.21
CA THR A 9 -48.50 16.48 2.62
C THR A 9 -47.78 16.91 1.34
N LEU A 10 -48.48 17.61 0.43
CA LEU A 10 -47.86 18.12 -0.81
C LEU A 10 -46.67 19.04 -0.51
N VAL A 11 -46.80 19.89 0.50
CA VAL A 11 -45.71 20.79 0.94
C VAL A 11 -44.52 20.00 1.46
N GLU A 12 -44.76 18.98 2.28
CA GLU A 12 -43.71 18.12 2.83
C GLU A 12 -42.95 17.37 1.72
N LEU A 13 -43.66 16.88 0.70
CA LEU A 13 -43.04 16.24 -0.46
C LEU A 13 -42.17 17.22 -1.27
N ILE A 14 -42.63 18.45 -1.48
CA ILE A 14 -41.82 19.47 -2.18
C ILE A 14 -40.58 19.83 -1.36
N THR A 15 -40.73 20.04 -0.04
CA THR A 15 -39.58 20.37 0.82
C THR A 15 -38.54 19.25 0.88
N THR A 16 -38.96 17.98 0.91
CA THR A 16 -38.02 16.84 0.88
C THR A 16 -37.30 16.73 -0.46
N MET A 17 -37.97 17.01 -1.58
CA MET A 17 -37.31 17.04 -2.90
C MET A 17 -36.27 18.16 -2.99
N ILE A 18 -36.57 19.36 -2.45
CA ILE A 18 -35.61 20.46 -2.37
C ILE A 18 -34.40 20.07 -1.51
N LEU A 19 -34.63 19.47 -0.34
CA LEU A 19 -33.55 19.02 0.55
C LEU A 19 -32.68 17.96 -0.10
N ILE A 20 -33.27 16.97 -0.79
CA ILE A 20 -32.51 15.95 -1.53
C ILE A 20 -31.70 16.61 -2.65
N GLY A 21 -32.27 17.55 -3.39
CA GLY A 21 -31.55 18.29 -4.45
C GLY A 21 -30.33 19.05 -3.92
N ILE A 22 -30.48 19.75 -2.79
CA ILE A 22 -29.37 20.45 -2.14
C ILE A 22 -28.31 19.45 -1.67
N LEU A 23 -28.70 18.37 -0.99
CA LEU A 23 -27.75 17.35 -0.52
C LEU A 23 -27.01 16.68 -1.67
N SER A 24 -27.69 16.34 -2.77
CA SER A 24 -27.09 15.71 -3.94
C SER A 24 -26.02 16.58 -4.57
N ALA A 25 -26.23 17.90 -4.66
CA ALA A 25 -25.27 18.84 -5.24
C ALA A 25 -23.92 18.86 -4.49
N VAL A 26 -23.92 18.59 -3.18
CA VAL A 26 -22.70 18.60 -2.34
C VAL A 26 -22.13 17.19 -2.10
N ALA A 27 -23.00 16.18 -1.98
CA ALA A 27 -22.60 14.81 -1.67
C ALA A 27 -22.00 14.07 -2.87
N ILE A 28 -22.52 14.27 -4.09
CA ILE A 28 -22.04 13.56 -5.29
C ILE A 28 -20.57 13.90 -5.61
N PRO A 29 -20.14 15.18 -5.67
CA PRO A 29 -18.74 15.51 -5.95
C PRO A 29 -17.76 14.94 -4.93
N ARG A 30 -18.19 14.83 -3.66
CA ARG A 30 -17.41 14.24 -2.57
C ARG A 30 -17.25 12.72 -2.73
N LEU A 31 -18.27 12.02 -3.23
CA LEU A 31 -18.26 10.57 -3.41
C LEU A 31 -17.52 10.14 -4.69
N SER A 32 -17.50 10.98 -5.73
CA SER A 32 -16.74 10.72 -6.96
C SER A 32 -15.21 10.70 -6.76
N GLY A 33 -14.71 11.05 -5.58
CA GLY A 33 -13.29 10.96 -5.23
C GLY A 33 -12.81 9.59 -4.74
N THR A 34 -13.61 8.52 -4.85
CA THR A 34 -13.25 7.18 -4.33
C THR A 34 -11.98 6.59 -4.94
N SER A 35 -11.65 6.92 -6.20
CA SER A 35 -10.37 6.52 -6.82
C SER A 35 -9.16 7.03 -6.05
N SER A 36 -9.23 8.29 -5.60
CA SER A 36 -8.17 8.90 -4.80
C SER A 36 -8.00 8.27 -3.42
N PHE A 37 -9.05 7.64 -2.88
CA PHE A 37 -8.99 6.89 -1.62
C PHE A 37 -8.32 5.54 -1.83
N SER A 38 -8.65 4.83 -2.93
CA SER A 38 -8.01 3.56 -3.25
C SER A 38 -6.53 3.70 -3.63
N GLU A 39 -6.17 4.79 -4.33
CA GLU A 39 -4.78 5.13 -4.65
C GLU A 39 -3.95 5.41 -3.38
N ARG A 40 -4.48 6.24 -2.46
CA ARG A 40 -3.86 6.50 -1.16
C ARG A 40 -3.76 5.24 -0.31
N GLY A 41 -4.82 4.46 -0.21
CA GLY A 41 -4.82 3.21 0.56
C GLY A 41 -3.78 2.21 0.03
N PHE A 42 -3.61 2.12 -1.29
CA PHE A 42 -2.56 1.30 -1.87
C PHE A 42 -1.16 1.86 -1.58
N ARG A 43 -0.94 3.17 -1.74
CA ARG A 43 0.33 3.83 -1.35
C ARG A 43 0.67 3.56 0.11
N ASP A 44 -0.27 3.70 1.04
CA ASP A 44 -0.06 3.47 2.46
C ASP A 44 0.25 1.99 2.76
N GLY A 45 -0.40 1.08 2.04
CA GLY A 45 -0.09 -0.35 2.09
C GLY A 45 1.35 -0.65 1.66
N VAL A 46 1.81 -0.07 0.55
CA VAL A 46 3.19 -0.21 0.06
C VAL A 46 4.19 0.43 1.02
N PHE A 47 3.91 1.63 1.54
CA PHE A 47 4.73 2.31 2.54
C PHE A 47 4.89 1.45 3.80
N THR A 48 3.79 0.86 4.28
CA THR A 48 3.78 -0.02 5.44
C THR A 48 4.57 -1.30 5.17
N ALA A 49 4.43 -1.90 3.98
CA ALA A 49 5.18 -3.08 3.58
C ALA A 49 6.69 -2.83 3.54
N LEU A 50 7.13 -1.71 2.94
CA LEU A 50 8.55 -1.31 2.90
C LEU A 50 9.11 -1.04 4.31
N SER A 51 8.39 -0.26 5.11
CA SER A 51 8.78 0.04 6.49
C SER A 51 8.86 -1.21 7.35
N HIS A 52 7.93 -2.14 7.16
CA HIS A 52 7.94 -3.44 7.81
C HIS A 52 9.11 -4.30 7.34
N ALA A 53 9.37 -4.38 6.04
CA ALA A 53 10.48 -5.13 5.46
C ALA A 53 11.83 -4.69 6.04
N ARG A 54 12.07 -3.37 6.16
CA ARG A 54 13.27 -2.84 6.83
C ARG A 54 13.39 -3.27 8.28
N ARG A 55 12.31 -3.12 9.07
CA ARG A 55 12.32 -3.54 10.49
C ARG A 55 12.61 -5.03 10.62
N VAL A 56 12.04 -5.81 9.71
CA VAL A 56 12.27 -7.25 9.65
C VAL A 56 13.72 -7.57 9.27
N ALA A 57 14.33 -6.86 8.34
CA ALA A 57 15.72 -7.06 7.95
C ALA A 57 16.67 -6.87 9.14
N VAL A 58 16.48 -5.78 9.89
CA VAL A 58 17.23 -5.46 11.10
C VAL A 58 16.97 -6.49 12.21
N ALA A 59 15.71 -6.83 12.47
CA ALA A 59 15.35 -7.76 13.54
C ALA A 59 15.82 -9.19 13.29
N SER A 60 15.75 -9.64 12.03
CA SER A 60 16.17 -11.00 11.65
C SER A 60 17.63 -11.09 11.23
N ARG A 61 18.36 -9.96 11.19
CA ARG A 61 19.74 -9.82 10.68
C ARG A 61 19.92 -10.56 9.36
N ARG A 62 19.01 -10.35 8.41
CA ARG A 62 18.97 -11.05 7.12
C ARG A 62 18.53 -10.09 6.03
N PHE A 63 18.91 -10.38 4.79
CA PHE A 63 18.39 -9.64 3.64
C PHE A 63 16.89 -9.84 3.51
N VAL A 64 16.17 -8.75 3.29
CA VAL A 64 14.73 -8.76 3.01
C VAL A 64 14.49 -8.07 1.68
N CYS A 65 13.82 -8.77 0.78
CA CYS A 65 13.47 -8.27 -0.53
C CYS A 65 11.99 -7.90 -0.55
N VAL A 66 11.70 -6.75 -1.14
CA VAL A 66 10.35 -6.31 -1.47
C VAL A 66 10.23 -6.34 -2.98
N SER A 67 9.44 -7.29 -3.48
CA SER A 67 9.17 -7.41 -4.92
C SER A 67 7.93 -6.61 -5.24
N ILE A 68 8.06 -5.70 -6.20
CA ILE A 68 7.02 -4.75 -6.60
C ILE A 68 6.73 -5.00 -8.08
N THR A 69 5.55 -5.55 -8.35
CA THR A 69 4.99 -5.57 -9.70
C THR A 69 3.99 -4.43 -9.85
N SER A 70 3.43 -4.26 -11.04
CA SER A 70 2.42 -3.24 -11.28
C SER A 70 1.18 -3.39 -10.37
N SER A 71 0.85 -4.61 -9.95
CA SER A 71 -0.39 -4.91 -9.23
C SER A 71 -0.19 -5.57 -7.87
N ILE A 72 1.01 -6.03 -7.55
CA ILE A 72 1.25 -6.82 -6.33
C ILE A 72 2.59 -6.43 -5.71
N VAL A 73 2.58 -6.24 -4.39
CA VAL A 73 3.79 -6.11 -3.58
C VAL A 73 3.88 -7.26 -2.59
N THR A 74 5.02 -7.95 -2.58
CA THR A 74 5.32 -9.07 -1.68
C THR A 74 6.63 -8.83 -0.95
N VAL A 75 6.75 -9.43 0.24
CA VAL A 75 7.97 -9.36 1.05
C VAL A 75 8.50 -10.76 1.31
N THR A 76 9.76 -10.99 0.96
CA THR A 76 10.48 -12.23 1.19
C THR A 76 11.81 -11.95 1.86
N ARG A 77 12.41 -12.97 2.49
CA ARG A 77 13.69 -12.89 3.17
C ARG A 77 14.62 -13.98 2.65
N ASP A 78 15.91 -13.69 2.73
CA ASP A 78 16.97 -14.66 2.53
C ASP A 78 17.01 -15.74 3.65
N LEU A 79 17.27 -16.97 3.22
CA LEU A 79 17.49 -18.13 4.08
C LEU A 79 18.97 -18.38 4.40
N GLY A 80 19.90 -17.67 3.76
CA GLY A 80 21.33 -17.70 4.04
C GLY A 80 21.67 -17.52 5.52
N THR A 81 22.68 -18.26 5.98
CA THR A 81 23.13 -18.23 7.38
C THR A 81 24.12 -17.12 7.68
N ASN A 82 24.83 -16.62 6.66
CA ASN A 82 25.89 -15.62 6.82
C ASN A 82 25.74 -14.48 5.79
N PRO A 83 24.88 -13.49 6.06
CA PRO A 83 24.55 -12.45 5.08
C PRO A 83 25.73 -11.52 4.77
N GLU A 84 26.67 -11.36 5.69
CA GLU A 84 27.86 -10.50 5.52
C GLU A 84 28.85 -11.05 4.49
N ALA A 85 28.80 -12.35 4.19
CA ALA A 85 29.64 -13.02 3.20
C ALA A 85 28.89 -13.34 1.89
N ALA A 86 27.64 -12.89 1.76
CA ALA A 86 26.80 -13.25 0.62
C ALA A 86 27.29 -12.56 -0.67
N ALA A 87 27.64 -13.36 -1.68
CA ALA A 87 27.99 -12.86 -3.02
C ALA A 87 26.74 -12.46 -3.85
N SER A 88 25.56 -12.95 -3.45
CA SER A 88 24.27 -12.62 -4.06
C SER A 88 23.16 -12.67 -3.02
N VAL A 89 22.08 -11.94 -3.26
CA VAL A 89 20.88 -11.95 -2.41
C VAL A 89 19.84 -12.87 -3.06
N SER A 90 19.34 -13.86 -2.30
CA SER A 90 18.26 -14.75 -2.75
C SER A 90 17.15 -14.81 -1.69
N CYS A 91 16.08 -14.05 -1.92
CA CYS A 91 14.96 -14.02 -0.99
C CYS A 91 13.86 -15.01 -1.40
N THR A 92 13.75 -16.12 -0.67
CA THR A 92 12.80 -17.21 -0.97
C THR A 92 11.78 -17.45 0.14
N ALA A 93 12.07 -17.06 1.38
CA ALA A 93 11.17 -17.28 2.50
C ALA A 93 10.15 -16.13 2.64
N PRO A 94 8.84 -16.40 2.67
CA PRO A 94 7.84 -15.35 2.82
C PRO A 94 7.94 -14.67 4.20
N VAL A 95 7.79 -13.34 4.22
CA VAL A 95 7.66 -12.55 5.45
C VAL A 95 6.19 -12.20 5.65
N PRO A 96 5.57 -12.53 6.79
CA PRO A 96 4.18 -12.18 7.05
C PRO A 96 4.00 -10.66 7.08
N LEU A 97 3.08 -10.14 6.27
CA LEU A 97 2.71 -8.74 6.21
C LEU A 97 1.60 -8.44 7.23
N PRO A 98 1.72 -7.35 8.01
CA PRO A 98 0.73 -7.00 9.05
C PRO A 98 -0.62 -6.48 8.50
N GLY A 99 -0.74 -6.31 7.19
CA GLY A 99 -1.94 -5.80 6.53
C GLY A 99 -2.08 -6.36 5.11
N ALA A 100 -2.27 -7.68 4.98
CA ALA A 100 -2.64 -8.27 3.70
C ALA A 100 -3.95 -7.62 3.22
N GLY A 101 -3.96 -7.11 1.99
CA GLY A 101 -5.11 -6.41 1.44
C GLY A 101 -6.34 -7.32 1.42
N SER A 102 -7.49 -6.83 1.85
CA SER A 102 -8.76 -7.57 1.74
C SER A 102 -9.04 -7.87 0.25
N GLY A 103 -9.12 -9.14 -0.13
CA GLY A 103 -9.28 -9.57 -1.53
C GLY A 103 -7.98 -9.81 -2.31
N CYS A 104 -6.83 -9.80 -1.62
CA CYS A 104 -5.52 -10.14 -2.19
C CYS A 104 -5.20 -11.65 -2.07
N SER A 105 -4.21 -12.11 -2.84
CA SER A 105 -3.49 -13.34 -2.52
C SER A 105 -2.91 -13.26 -1.09
N ALA A 106 -2.80 -14.42 -0.43
CA ALA A 106 -2.27 -14.48 0.92
C ALA A 106 -0.89 -13.83 0.99
N ASN A 107 -0.68 -12.98 2.00
CA ASN A 107 0.60 -12.32 2.29
C ASN A 107 1.11 -11.37 1.19
N ALA A 108 0.23 -10.53 0.64
CA ALA A 108 0.58 -9.51 -0.33
C ALA A 108 -0.26 -8.23 -0.18
N VAL A 109 0.24 -7.13 -0.76
CA VAL A 109 -0.52 -5.88 -0.98
C VAL A 109 -0.89 -5.82 -2.46
N CYS A 110 -2.19 -5.84 -2.78
CA CYS A 110 -2.66 -5.73 -4.16
C CYS A 110 -3.10 -4.30 -4.51
N ALA A 111 -2.84 -3.93 -5.76
CA ALA A 111 -3.34 -2.70 -6.34
C ALA A 111 -4.83 -2.85 -6.70
N PRO A 112 -5.68 -1.88 -6.34
CA PRO A 112 -7.04 -1.78 -6.84
C PRO A 112 -7.09 -1.55 -8.36
N ASN A 113 -8.24 -1.80 -8.98
CA ASN A 113 -8.43 -1.57 -10.41
C ASN A 113 -8.13 -0.11 -10.80
N GLY A 114 -7.27 0.09 -11.80
CA GLY A 114 -6.85 1.41 -12.28
C GLY A 114 -5.72 2.07 -11.48
N VAL A 115 -5.25 1.43 -10.40
CA VAL A 115 -4.06 1.84 -9.65
C VAL A 115 -2.92 0.88 -9.98
N ALA A 116 -1.71 1.41 -10.16
CA ALA A 116 -0.52 0.59 -10.40
C ALA A 116 0.67 1.12 -9.59
N ALA A 117 1.57 0.20 -9.22
CA ALA A 117 2.89 0.53 -8.73
C ALA A 117 3.92 0.54 -9.87
N GLY A 118 5.01 1.28 -9.69
CA GLY A 118 6.12 1.34 -10.63
C GLY A 118 7.41 1.79 -9.97
N GLY A 119 8.39 2.18 -10.80
CA GLY A 119 9.72 2.56 -10.35
C GLY A 119 10.62 1.34 -10.09
N THR A 120 11.20 1.26 -8.91
CA THR A 120 12.16 0.21 -8.54
C THR A 120 11.41 -1.11 -8.34
N ALA A 121 11.67 -2.10 -9.20
CA ALA A 121 10.97 -3.38 -9.19
C ALA A 121 11.30 -4.26 -7.97
N ILE A 122 12.50 -4.13 -7.42
CA ILE A 122 12.94 -4.87 -6.23
C ILE A 122 13.69 -3.91 -5.31
N VAL A 123 13.22 -3.79 -4.07
CA VAL A 123 13.94 -3.08 -3.00
C VAL A 123 14.51 -4.11 -2.05
N VAL A 124 15.82 -4.06 -1.81
CA VAL A 124 16.50 -4.99 -0.90
C VAL A 124 17.02 -4.24 0.30
N PHE A 125 16.63 -4.69 1.49
CA PHE A 125 17.19 -4.23 2.74
C PHE A 125 18.26 -5.19 3.24
N ASP A 126 19.43 -4.66 3.59
CA ASP A 126 20.49 -5.41 4.24
C ASP A 126 20.20 -5.64 5.74
N PRO A 127 20.98 -6.50 6.44
CA PRO A 127 20.82 -6.74 7.87
C PRO A 127 20.98 -5.50 8.77
N LEU A 128 21.58 -4.42 8.26
CA LEU A 128 21.76 -3.14 8.95
C LEU A 128 20.60 -2.17 8.65
N GLY A 129 19.69 -2.56 7.76
CA GLY A 129 18.53 -1.78 7.36
C GLY A 129 18.79 -0.78 6.24
N ARG A 130 19.93 -0.85 5.54
CA ARG A 130 20.26 -0.02 4.38
C ARG A 130 19.59 -0.57 3.12
N SER A 131 19.34 0.30 2.15
CA SER A 131 18.85 -0.09 0.83
C SER A 131 20.03 -0.41 -0.09
N ILE A 132 20.01 -1.57 -0.73
CA ILE A 132 21.08 -2.05 -1.60
C ILE A 132 20.56 -2.53 -2.95
N THR A 133 21.38 -2.48 -4.00
CA THR A 133 21.09 -3.09 -5.31
C THR A 133 21.75 -4.46 -5.46
N THR A 134 22.95 -4.59 -4.91
CA THR A 134 23.72 -5.83 -4.80
C THR A 134 24.40 -5.85 -3.43
N PRO A 135 24.87 -7.01 -2.94
CA PRO A 135 25.61 -7.06 -1.68
C PRO A 135 26.72 -6.00 -1.66
N ASN A 136 26.78 -5.24 -0.56
CA ASN A 136 27.73 -4.14 -0.33
C ASN A 136 27.60 -2.90 -1.21
N THR A 137 26.60 -2.81 -2.10
CA THR A 137 26.34 -1.61 -2.93
C THR A 137 25.08 -0.90 -2.45
N VAL A 138 25.26 0.14 -1.65
CA VAL A 138 24.17 0.94 -1.07
C VAL A 138 23.62 1.90 -2.11
N ALA A 139 22.30 1.92 -2.30
CA ALA A 139 21.63 2.75 -3.28
C ALA A 139 20.20 3.09 -2.85
N PRO A 140 19.70 4.30 -3.16
CA PRO A 140 18.32 4.65 -2.87
C PRO A 140 17.38 3.87 -3.79
N ALA A 141 16.13 3.69 -3.34
CA ALA A 141 15.07 3.13 -4.17
C ALA A 141 13.90 4.11 -4.24
N THR A 142 13.18 4.12 -5.35
CA THR A 142 11.97 4.92 -5.52
C THR A 142 10.86 4.06 -6.09
N VAL A 143 9.70 4.09 -5.45
CA VAL A 143 8.49 3.37 -5.84
C VAL A 143 7.43 4.39 -6.16
N THR A 144 6.86 4.29 -7.36
CA THR A 144 5.82 5.20 -7.83
C THR A 144 4.46 4.52 -7.71
N ILE A 145 3.41 5.31 -7.46
CA ILE A 145 2.01 4.82 -7.38
C ILE A 145 1.15 5.76 -8.22
N SER A 146 0.21 5.22 -9.00
CA SER A 146 -0.69 6.03 -9.85
C SER A 146 -1.30 7.21 -9.10
N ASN A 147 -1.12 8.42 -9.64
CA ASN A 147 -1.68 9.68 -9.13
C ASN A 147 -1.35 10.01 -7.67
N GLN A 148 -0.30 9.41 -7.10
CA GLN A 148 0.18 9.73 -5.76
C GLN A 148 1.62 10.24 -5.82
N ALA A 149 2.08 10.84 -4.72
CA ALA A 149 3.50 11.12 -4.57
C ALA A 149 4.33 9.83 -4.67
N ASP A 150 5.62 9.98 -4.90
CA ASP A 150 6.55 8.85 -4.89
C ASP A 150 6.88 8.44 -3.45
N ILE A 151 7.19 7.16 -3.27
CA ILE A 151 7.76 6.63 -2.03
C ILE A 151 9.26 6.45 -2.28
N THR A 152 10.09 7.14 -1.51
CA THR A 152 11.54 7.06 -1.60
C THR A 152 12.11 6.32 -0.41
N VAL A 153 13.15 5.54 -0.66
CA VAL A 153 13.91 4.80 0.34
C VAL A 153 15.33 5.36 0.36
N ALA A 154 15.72 5.93 1.48
CA ALA A 154 17.07 6.45 1.66
C ALA A 154 18.10 5.33 1.63
N ALA A 155 19.21 5.54 0.91
CA ALA A 155 20.23 4.53 0.67
C ALA A 155 20.83 4.01 1.99
N GLU A 156 21.43 4.90 2.80
CA GLU A 156 22.20 4.52 4.00
C GLU A 156 21.37 4.12 5.21
N THR A 157 20.13 4.61 5.31
CA THR A 157 19.30 4.34 6.48
C THR A 157 18.18 3.36 6.18
N GLY A 158 17.82 3.17 4.90
CA GLY A 158 16.59 2.51 4.46
C GLY A 158 15.31 3.23 4.90
N TYR A 159 15.41 4.48 5.37
CA TYR A 159 14.23 5.25 5.78
C TYR A 159 13.27 5.44 4.61
N VAL A 160 11.98 5.18 4.86
CA VAL A 160 10.91 5.22 3.86
C VAL A 160 10.12 6.51 4.04
N GLN A 161 9.91 7.29 2.97
CA GLN A 161 9.18 8.57 2.97
C GLN A 161 8.39 8.79 1.67
#